data_AF-A0A920DIY7-F1
#
_entry.id   AF-A0A920DIY7-F1
#
_cell.length_a   1.000
_cell.length_b   1.000
_cell.length_c   1.000
_cell.angle_alpha   90.00
_cell.angle_beta   90.00
_cell.angle_gamma   90.00
#
_symmetry.space_group_name_H-M   'P 1'
#
loop_
_entity.id
_entity.type
_entity.pdbx_description
1 polymer ?
#
loop_
_entity_poly.entity_id
_entity_poly.type
_entity_poly.pdbx_seq_one_letter_code
_entity_poly.pdbx_strand_id
1 'polypeptide(L)' 'MKDSSAIAQVGSISANGDTDVGEIIAEAMEKVGKEGVITVEEGSGIEKNLMLLRNAV' A
#
# COMPACT_ATOMS: atom_id res chain seq x y z
N MET A 1 15.12 -2.28 -3.39
CA MET A 1 15.00 -0.86 -3.80
C MET A 1 14.35 -0.67 -5.18
N LYS A 2 14.67 -1.47 -6.23
CA LYS A 2 14.02 -1.29 -7.55
C LYS A 2 12.50 -1.53 -7.57
N ASP A 3 12.03 -2.54 -6.85
CA ASP A 3 10.62 -2.94 -6.90
C ASP A 3 9.69 -1.92 -6.23
N SER A 4 10.09 -1.38 -5.07
CA SER A 4 9.29 -0.39 -4.34
C SER A 4 9.09 0.91 -5.15
N SER A 5 10.14 1.42 -5.81
CA SER A 5 10.05 2.61 -6.66
C SER A 5 9.15 2.40 -7.89
N ALA A 6 9.21 1.22 -8.51
CA ALA A 6 8.34 0.90 -9.65
C ALA A 6 6.88 0.77 -9.21
N ILE A 7 6.62 0.14 -8.06
CA ILE A 7 5.27 0.02 -7.48
C ILE A 7 4.73 1.41 -7.14
N ALA A 8 5.53 2.27 -6.53
CA ALA A 8 5.13 3.65 -6.22
C ALA A 8 4.73 4.40 -7.50
N GLN A 9 5.56 4.33 -8.55
CA GLN A 9 5.26 4.99 -9.82
C GLN A 9 3.95 4.49 -10.45
N VAL A 10 3.74 3.17 -10.52
CA VAL A 10 2.51 2.58 -11.06
C VAL A 10 1.31 2.94 -10.19
N GLY A 11 1.48 2.93 -8.86
CA GLY A 11 0.47 3.33 -7.89
C GLY A 11 0.04 4.78 -8.08
N SER A 12 0.99 5.71 -8.19
CA SER A 12 0.69 7.13 -8.38
C SER A 12 -0.01 7.39 -9.72
N ILE A 13 0.42 6.75 -10.81
CA ILE A 13 -0.23 6.88 -12.12
C ILE A 13 -1.68 6.37 -12.04
N SER A 14 -1.89 5.25 -11.37
CA SER A 14 -3.21 4.64 -11.19
C SER A 14 -4.12 5.49 -10.28
N ALA A 15 -3.53 6.22 -9.34
CA ALA A 15 -4.20 7.17 -8.45
C ALA A 15 -4.34 8.58 -9.04
N ASN A 16 -4.41 8.71 -10.37
CA ASN A 16 -4.55 9.98 -11.09
C ASN A 16 -3.43 11.00 -10.78
N GLY A 17 -2.21 10.52 -10.62
CA GLY A 17 -1.03 11.34 -10.34
C GLY A 17 -0.78 11.63 -8.86
N ASP A 18 -1.57 11.07 -7.94
CA ASP A 18 -1.36 11.22 -6.50
C ASP A 18 -0.13 10.42 -6.03
N THR A 19 0.96 11.14 -5.73
CA THR A 19 2.22 10.53 -5.28
C THR A 19 2.12 9.91 -3.89
N ASP A 20 1.35 10.51 -2.99
CA ASP A 20 1.21 10.04 -1.62
C ASP A 20 0.50 8.69 -1.58
N VAL A 21 -0.49 8.50 -2.45
CA VAL A 21 -1.18 7.20 -2.60
C VAL A 21 -0.24 6.14 -3.16
N GLY A 22 0.57 6.47 -4.17
CA GLY A 22 1.55 5.54 -4.72
C GLY A 22 2.59 5.08 -3.71
N GLU A 23 3.11 6.01 -2.89
CA GLU A 23 4.05 5.70 -1.82
C GLU A 23 3.45 4.77 -0.76
N ILE A 24 2.20 5.03 -0.34
CA ILE A 24 1.49 4.17 0.64
C ILE A 24 1.26 2.77 0.09
N ILE A 25 0.91 2.64 -1.19
CA ILE A 25 0.76 1.33 -1.83
C ILE A 25 2.11 0.59 -1.85
N ALA A 26 3.20 1.28 -2.20
CA ALA A 26 4.53 0.67 -2.21
C ALA A 26 4.96 0.20 -0.80
N GLU A 27 4.70 1.02 0.22
CA GLU A 27 4.97 0.67 1.62
C GLU A 27 4.12 -0.54 2.07
N ALA A 28 2.83 -0.57 1.72
CA ALA A 28 1.94 -1.68 2.01
C ALA A 28 2.39 -2.99 1.34
N MET A 29 2.78 -2.92 0.06
CA MET A 29 3.29 -4.06 -0.70
C MET A 29 4.61 -4.59 -0.14
N GLU A 30 5.50 -3.71 0.33
CA GLU A 30 6.76 -4.10 0.98
C GLU A 30 6.52 -4.82 2.32
N LYS A 31 5.57 -4.33 3.12
CA LYS A 31 5.21 -4.96 4.42
C LYS A 31 4.47 -6.28 4.26
N VAL A 32 3.60 -6.41 3.25
CA VAL A 32 2.78 -7.62 3.05
C VAL A 32 3.53 -8.72 2.29
N GLY A 33 4.51 -8.36 1.47
CA GLY A 33 5.28 -9.28 0.65
C GLY A 33 4.53 -9.74 -0.62
N LYS A 34 5.18 -10.59 -1.43
CA LYS A 34 4.68 -10.94 -2.78
C LYS A 34 3.37 -11.73 -2.81
N GLU A 35 3.10 -12.52 -1.77
CA GLU A 35 1.90 -13.36 -1.67
C GLU A 35 0.87 -12.80 -0.69
N GLY A 36 1.15 -11.63 -0.13
CA GLY A 36 0.26 -10.97 0.82
C GLY A 36 -0.98 -10.40 0.15
N VAL A 37 -2.09 -10.38 0.90
CA VAL A 37 -3.36 -9.78 0.45
C VAL A 37 -3.54 -8.46 1.17
N ILE A 38 -3.82 -7.40 0.42
CA ILE A 38 -4.18 -6.08 0.95
C ILE A 38 -5.70 -5.97 0.98
N THR A 39 -6.24 -5.51 2.09
CA THR A 39 -7.66 -5.19 2.25
C THR A 39 -7.80 -3.75 2.71
N VAL A 40 -8.83 -3.06 2.22
CA VAL A 40 -9.10 -1.67 2.57
C VAL A 40 -10.39 -1.64 3.37
N GLU A 41 -10.37 -0.94 4.49
CA GLU A 41 -11.55 -0.64 5.31
C GLU A 41 -11.79 0.86 5.30
N GLU A 42 -13.05 1.27 5.22
CA GLU A 42 -13.43 2.68 5.30
C GLU A 42 -13.44 3.12 6.76
N GLY A 43 -12.45 3.94 7.13
CA GLY A 43 -12.35 4.54 8.46
C GLY A 43 -13.14 5.85 8.55
N SER A 44 -13.61 6.19 9.75
CA SER A 44 -14.36 7.43 10.01
C SER A 44 -13.48 8.69 10.16
N GLY A 45 -12.16 8.58 9.94
CA GLY A 45 -11.18 9.65 10.13
C GLY A 45 -10.45 10.04 8.84
N ILE A 46 -9.74 11.17 8.87
CA ILE A 46 -8.92 11.66 7.74
C ILE A 46 -7.49 11.08 7.71
N GLU A 47 -7.14 10.26 8.70
CA GLU A 47 -5.82 9.66 8.83
C GLU A 47 -5.71 8.36 8.04
N LYS A 48 -4.58 8.19 7.35
CA LYS A 48 -4.24 6.96 6.64
C LYS A 48 -3.49 6.05 7.60
N ASN A 49 -4.02 4.84 7.83
CA ASN A 49 -3.43 3.86 8.73
C ASN A 49 -3.13 2.56 7.99
N LEU A 50 -1.97 1.96 8.27
CA LEU A 50 -1.54 0.69 7.68
C LEU A 50 -1.27 -0.33 8.79
N MET A 51 -2.04 -1.43 8.80
CA MET A 51 -1.93 -2.51 9.78
C MET A 51 -1.62 -3.83 9.07
N LEU A 52 -0.73 -4.64 9.66
CA LEU A 52 -0.40 -5.96 9.15
C LEU A 52 -1.08 -7.04 10.00
N LEU A 53 -2.03 -7.77 9.42
CA LEU A 53 -2.65 -8.94 10.05
C LEU A 53 -1.87 -10.20 9.67
N ARG A 54 -1.35 -10.92 10.66
CA ARG A 54 -0.77 -12.25 10.47
C ARG A 54 -1.78 -13.29 10.95
N ASN A 55 -2.28 -14.12 10.04
CA ASN A 55 -2.99 -15.33 10.42
C ASN A 55 -1.97 -16.30 11.05
N ALA A 56 -2.02 -16.42 12.39
CA ALA A 56 -1.37 -17.50 13.10
C ALA A 56 -2.33 -18.69 13.05
N VAL A 57 -1.93 -19.76 12.36
CA VAL A 57 -2.55 -21.09 12.50
C VAL A 57 -1.96 -21.78 13.71
#